data_AF-A0A837HIP0-F1
#
_entry.id   AF-A0A837HIP0-F1
#
_cell.length_a   1.000
_cell.length_b   1.000
_cell.length_c   1.000
_cell.angle_alpha   90.00
_cell.angle_beta   90.00
_cell.angle_gamma   90.00
#
_symmetry.space_group_name_H-M   'P 1'
#
loop_
_entity.id
_entity.type
_entity.pdbx_description
1 polymer ?
#
loop_
_entity_poly.entity_id
_entity_poly.type
_entity_poly.pdbx_seq_one_letter_code
_entity_poly.pdbx_strand_id
1 'polypeptide(L)'
;MAKASKNEKIQELKESLFEKEYENEKLQKTIKSLNRDLTKVGRKKHLYEVMGDAFISAVGALPKIDTPKISRGIVRKELDDEAVTILFSDFQIGSLVKAGETGGIGNYNKDVFCERLENFQNNMVKILKYHPNPMSVLYVDFLGDIIEGSTIFKGQLRQIDMNTVEQVLFASEKIAHTLNFLSTLFGKVVVNAIVGNHGRVEKKELILRWITLIIWFINTWKTD
;
A
#
# COMPACT_ATOMS: atom_id res chain seq x y z
N MET A 1 -40.09 48.90 -44.24
CA MET A 1 -39.15 47.76 -44.22
C MET A 1 -38.12 47.84 -43.09
N ALA A 2 -37.44 48.96 -42.83
CA ALA A 2 -36.39 49.05 -41.79
C ALA A 2 -36.83 48.78 -40.33
N LYS A 3 -38.09 49.04 -39.98
CA LYS A 3 -38.63 48.78 -38.62
C LYS A 3 -38.87 47.29 -38.32
N ALA A 4 -39.22 46.49 -39.33
CA ALA A 4 -39.45 45.05 -39.19
C ALA A 4 -38.14 44.30 -38.94
N SER A 5 -37.10 44.60 -39.74
CA SER A 5 -35.75 44.03 -39.59
C SER A 5 -35.10 44.35 -38.23
N LYS A 6 -35.38 45.52 -37.65
CA LYS A 6 -34.88 45.89 -36.32
C LYS A 6 -35.53 45.07 -35.20
N ASN A 7 -36.82 44.75 -35.33
CA ASN A 7 -37.55 43.94 -34.35
C ASN A 7 -37.14 42.47 -34.39
N GLU A 8 -36.90 41.90 -35.57
CA GLU A 8 -36.36 40.54 -35.72
C GLU A 8 -34.99 40.41 -35.04
N LYS A 9 -34.11 41.40 -35.26
CA LYS A 9 -32.77 41.41 -34.65
C LYS A 9 -32.80 41.56 -33.13
N ILE A 10 -33.78 42.31 -32.59
CA ILE A 10 -34.01 42.41 -31.15
C ILE A 10 -34.52 41.08 -30.58
N GLN A 11 -35.32 40.34 -31.33
CA GLN A 11 -35.84 39.05 -30.93
C GLN A 11 -34.73 37.99 -30.87
N GLU A 12 -33.89 37.90 -31.90
CA GLU A 12 -32.72 37.01 -31.92
C GLU A 12 -31.76 37.30 -30.74
N LEU A 13 -31.53 38.58 -30.43
CA LEU A 13 -30.68 38.97 -29.30
C LEU A 13 -31.27 38.54 -27.95
N LYS A 14 -32.60 38.60 -27.79
CA LYS A 14 -33.27 38.15 -26.57
C LYS A 14 -33.19 36.64 -26.39
N GLU A 15 -33.36 35.90 -27.48
CA GLU A 15 -33.25 34.43 -27.47
C GLU A 15 -31.81 34.00 -27.14
N SER A 16 -30.80 34.63 -27.76
CA SER A 16 -29.39 34.37 -27.42
C SER A 16 -29.03 34.76 -25.98
N LEU A 17 -29.59 35.86 -25.46
CA LEU A 17 -29.38 36.25 -24.06
C LEU A 17 -29.99 35.23 -23.10
N PHE A 18 -31.20 34.76 -23.40
CA PHE A 18 -31.89 33.74 -22.61
C PHE A 18 -31.13 32.40 -22.60
N GLU A 19 -30.61 31.96 -23.75
CA GLU A 19 -29.76 30.76 -23.82
C GLU A 19 -28.50 30.91 -22.95
N LYS A 20 -27.84 32.07 -23.01
CA LYS A 20 -26.65 32.35 -22.19
C LYS A 20 -26.97 32.38 -20.70
N GLU A 21 -28.11 32.96 -20.30
CA GLU A 21 -28.55 32.97 -18.91
C GLU A 21 -28.84 31.56 -18.41
N TYR A 22 -29.49 30.73 -19.23
CA TYR A 22 -29.77 29.33 -18.94
C TYR A 22 -28.49 28.50 -18.79
N GLU A 23 -27.53 28.67 -19.71
CA GLU A 23 -26.21 28.02 -19.60
C GLU A 23 -25.45 28.47 -18.35
N ASN A 24 -25.49 29.76 -18.02
CA ASN A 24 -24.84 30.29 -16.82
C ASN A 24 -25.44 29.68 -15.55
N GLU A 25 -26.76 29.54 -15.47
CA GLU A 25 -27.42 28.86 -14.34
C GLU A 25 -26.98 27.39 -14.21
N LYS A 26 -26.86 26.68 -15.34
CA LYS A 26 -26.37 25.29 -15.39
C LYS A 26 -24.91 25.18 -14.96
N LEU A 27 -24.06 26.11 -15.40
CA LEU A 27 -22.65 26.19 -14.99
C LEU A 27 -22.54 26.49 -13.49
N GLN A 28 -23.33 27.42 -12.96
CA GLN A 28 -23.35 27.71 -11.52
C GLN A 28 -23.75 26.50 -10.68
N LYS A 29 -24.76 25.73 -11.11
CA LYS A 29 -25.15 24.47 -10.46
C LYS A 29 -24.00 23.45 -10.46
N THR A 30 -23.28 23.34 -11.57
CA THR A 30 -22.13 22.43 -11.72
C THR A 30 -20.94 22.85 -10.85
N ILE A 31 -20.60 24.13 -10.81
CA ILE A 31 -19.56 24.68 -9.93
C ILE A 31 -19.90 24.38 -8.46
N LYS A 32 -21.17 24.56 -8.08
CA LYS A 32 -21.63 24.27 -6.72
C LYS A 32 -21.52 22.79 -6.36
N SER A 33 -21.82 21.87 -7.28
CA SER A 33 -21.64 20.43 -7.03
C SER A 33 -20.16 20.05 -6.93
N LEU A 34 -19.34 20.53 -7.87
CA LEU A 34 -17.89 20.29 -7.87
C LEU A 34 -17.22 20.81 -6.60
N ASN A 35 -17.59 21.99 -6.13
CA ASN A 35 -17.07 22.54 -4.86
C ASN A 35 -17.45 21.70 -3.64
N ARG A 36 -18.66 21.12 -3.62
CA ARG A 36 -19.08 20.18 -2.56
C ARG A 36 -18.25 18.91 -2.60
N ASP A 37 -18.00 18.36 -3.78
CA ASP A 37 -17.21 17.14 -3.93
C ASP A 37 -15.74 17.37 -3.59
N LEU A 38 -15.15 18.50 -4.04
CA LEU A 38 -13.81 18.95 -3.61
C LEU A 38 -13.70 19.06 -2.09
N THR A 39 -14.71 19.65 -1.44
CA THR A 39 -14.73 19.77 0.03
C THR A 39 -14.77 18.40 0.72
N LYS A 40 -15.58 17.46 0.21
CA LYS A 40 -15.65 16.08 0.74
C LYS A 40 -14.33 15.34 0.58
N VAL A 41 -13.71 15.44 -0.61
CA VAL A 41 -12.41 14.82 -0.89
C VAL A 41 -11.31 15.43 -0.01
N GLY A 42 -11.30 16.76 0.14
CA GLY A 42 -10.35 17.46 1.01
C GLY A 42 -10.46 17.02 2.48
N ARG A 43 -11.69 16.87 3.01
CA ARG A 43 -11.91 16.36 4.37
C ARG A 43 -11.41 14.93 4.56
N LYS A 44 -11.68 14.04 3.60
CA LYS A 44 -11.17 12.67 3.63
C LYS A 44 -9.64 12.64 3.61
N LYS A 45 -9.01 13.41 2.72
CA LYS A 45 -7.56 13.52 2.64
C LYS A 45 -6.96 13.96 3.97
N HIS A 46 -7.48 15.04 4.54
CA HIS A 46 -7.02 15.56 5.83
C HIS A 46 -7.16 14.53 6.96
N LEU A 47 -8.27 13.78 7.01
CA LEU A 47 -8.46 12.70 7.97
C LEU A 47 -7.35 11.64 7.84
N TYR A 48 -7.03 11.20 6.62
CA TYR A 48 -5.96 10.23 6.39
C TYR A 48 -4.58 10.77 6.78
N GLU A 49 -4.31 12.05 6.54
CA GLU A 49 -3.07 12.70 6.97
C GLU A 49 -2.97 12.71 8.50
N VAL A 50 -4.01 13.17 9.20
CA VAL A 50 -4.06 13.21 10.67
C VAL A 50 -3.94 11.81 11.27
N MET A 51 -4.63 10.81 10.71
CA MET A 51 -4.50 9.43 11.14
C MET A 51 -3.09 8.91 10.91
N GLY A 52 -2.51 9.16 9.73
CA GLY A 52 -1.13 8.78 9.43
C GLY A 52 -0.13 9.37 10.43
N ASP A 53 -0.23 10.67 10.70
CA ASP A 53 0.65 11.37 11.65
C ASP A 53 0.47 10.87 13.09
N ALA A 54 -0.76 10.56 13.50
CA ALA A 54 -1.05 9.96 14.79
C ALA A 54 -0.46 8.54 14.92
N PHE A 55 -0.54 7.73 13.87
CA PHE A 55 0.10 6.41 13.82
C PHE A 55 1.62 6.51 13.88
N ILE A 56 2.25 7.41 13.12
CA ILE A 56 3.71 7.67 13.16
C ILE A 56 4.13 8.02 14.59
N SER A 57 3.41 8.93 15.22
CA SER A 57 3.72 9.41 16.57
C SER A 57 3.55 8.31 17.64
N ALA A 58 2.47 7.53 17.55
CA ALA A 58 2.23 6.41 18.45
C ALA A 58 3.31 5.31 18.32
N VAL A 59 3.73 5.02 17.08
CA VAL A 59 4.82 4.08 16.79
C VAL A 59 6.15 4.57 17.36
N GLY A 60 6.49 5.84 17.13
CA GLY A 60 7.76 6.43 17.60
C GLY A 60 7.89 6.45 19.13
N ALA A 61 6.77 6.37 19.85
CA ALA A 61 6.74 6.28 21.31
C ALA A 61 6.83 4.83 21.85
N LEU A 62 6.81 3.81 20.99
CA LEU A 62 6.93 2.43 21.42
C LEU A 62 8.36 2.14 21.93
N PRO A 63 8.50 1.37 23.03
CA PRO A 63 9.81 0.98 23.52
C PRO A 63 10.53 0.08 22.50
N LYS A 64 11.86 0.22 22.43
CA LYS A 64 12.70 -0.73 21.69
C LYS A 64 12.53 -2.11 22.31
N ILE A 65 12.14 -3.09 21.52
CA ILE A 65 12.11 -4.49 21.95
C ILE A 65 13.47 -5.11 21.61
N ASP A 66 14.14 -5.67 22.61
CA ASP A 66 15.35 -6.46 22.37
C ASP A 66 14.96 -7.80 21.74
N THR A 67 15.63 -8.17 20.66
CA THR A 67 15.32 -9.37 19.88
C THR A 67 16.42 -10.40 20.11
N PRO A 68 16.15 -11.49 20.87
CA PRO A 68 17.18 -12.46 21.17
C PRO A 68 17.70 -13.09 19.87
N LYS A 69 19.01 -13.07 19.68
CA LYS A 69 19.63 -13.66 18.49
C LYS A 69 19.47 -15.18 18.53
N ILE A 70 19.00 -15.75 17.43
CA ILE A 70 18.98 -17.21 17.27
C ILE A 70 20.40 -17.66 16.96
N SER A 71 20.88 -18.70 17.65
CA SER A 71 22.21 -19.26 17.39
C SER A 71 22.28 -19.77 15.95
N ARG A 72 23.18 -19.22 15.15
CA ARG A 72 23.49 -19.77 13.83
C ARG A 72 24.16 -21.14 13.98
N GLY A 73 24.10 -21.94 12.91
CA GLY A 73 24.84 -23.20 12.80
C GLY A 73 26.36 -22.97 12.80
N ILE A 74 27.11 -23.95 12.29
CA ILE A 74 28.57 -23.83 12.18
C ILE A 74 28.89 -22.75 11.13
N VAL A 75 29.34 -21.58 11.60
CA VAL A 75 29.83 -20.49 10.74
C VAL A 75 31.34 -20.59 10.63
N ARG A 76 31.86 -20.64 9.40
CA ARG A 76 33.29 -20.65 9.11
C ARG A 76 33.80 -19.22 9.06
N LYS A 77 34.34 -18.72 10.18
CA LYS A 77 34.82 -17.34 10.34
C LYS A 77 36.01 -16.99 9.43
N GLU A 78 36.67 -18.00 8.89
CA GLU A 78 37.77 -17.89 7.94
C GLU A 78 37.32 -17.57 6.51
N LEU A 79 36.03 -17.70 6.21
CA LEU A 79 35.46 -17.34 4.91
C LEU A 79 35.02 -15.87 4.88
N ASP A 80 35.00 -15.31 3.68
CA ASP A 80 34.54 -13.95 3.45
C ASP A 80 33.06 -13.78 3.85
N ASP A 81 32.77 -12.62 4.46
CA ASP A 81 31.42 -12.24 4.85
C ASP A 81 30.59 -11.85 3.64
N GLU A 82 29.40 -12.42 3.55
CA GLU A 82 28.48 -12.23 2.44
C GLU A 82 27.25 -11.42 2.85
N ALA A 83 26.70 -10.68 1.90
CA ALA A 83 25.42 -10.00 2.06
C ALA A 83 24.30 -10.85 1.47
N VAL A 84 23.17 -10.93 2.18
CA VAL A 84 21.95 -11.56 1.68
C VAL A 84 21.00 -10.47 1.21
N THR A 85 20.30 -10.70 0.10
CA THR A 85 19.22 -9.83 -0.36
C THR A 85 17.94 -10.64 -0.55
N ILE A 86 16.85 -10.15 0.02
CA ILE A 86 15.49 -10.67 -0.17
C ILE A 86 14.67 -9.63 -0.93
N LEU A 87 14.01 -10.09 -1.99
CA LEU A 87 13.09 -9.28 -2.78
C LEU A 87 11.66 -9.74 -2.50
N PHE A 88 10.89 -8.94 -1.79
CA PHE A 88 9.47 -9.20 -1.55
C PHE A 88 8.61 -8.39 -2.50
N SER A 89 7.77 -9.04 -3.28
CA SER A 89 6.86 -8.40 -4.22
C SER A 89 5.54 -9.14 -4.25
N ASP A 90 4.47 -8.45 -4.64
CA ASP A 90 3.18 -9.05 -5.02
C ASP A 90 2.63 -10.03 -3.98
N PHE A 91 2.73 -9.67 -2.70
CA PHE A 91 2.08 -10.47 -1.65
C PHE A 91 0.57 -10.46 -1.82
N GLN A 92 0.00 -9.36 -2.34
CA GLN A 92 -1.44 -9.22 -2.62
C GLN A 92 -2.30 -9.74 -1.47
N ILE A 93 -1.93 -9.36 -0.24
CA ILE A 93 -2.61 -9.77 0.98
C ILE A 93 -4.05 -9.29 0.90
N GLY A 94 -4.99 -10.22 1.05
CA GLY A 94 -6.42 -9.97 0.85
C GLY A 94 -6.99 -10.61 -0.40
N SER A 95 -6.17 -11.10 -1.33
CA SER A 95 -6.63 -11.81 -2.52
C SER A 95 -7.25 -13.16 -2.18
N LEU A 96 -8.38 -13.46 -2.80
CA LEU A 96 -9.08 -14.74 -2.72
C LEU A 96 -9.13 -15.40 -4.10
N VAL A 97 -8.38 -16.49 -4.25
CA VAL A 97 -8.35 -17.34 -5.44
C VAL A 97 -8.77 -18.75 -5.04
N LYS A 98 -9.90 -19.22 -5.57
CA LYS A 98 -10.38 -20.58 -5.30
C LYS A 98 -9.69 -21.58 -6.21
N ALA A 99 -9.42 -22.78 -5.69
CA ALA A 99 -8.79 -23.85 -6.47
C ALA A 99 -9.53 -24.16 -7.79
N GLY A 100 -10.86 -24.10 -7.80
CA GLY A 100 -11.65 -24.30 -9.02
C GLY A 100 -11.38 -23.27 -10.12
N GLU A 101 -10.99 -22.05 -9.77
CA GLU A 101 -10.67 -20.97 -10.72
C GLU A 101 -9.34 -21.21 -11.45
N THR A 102 -8.47 -22.04 -10.86
CA THR A 102 -7.16 -22.39 -11.42
C THR A 102 -7.12 -23.83 -11.97
N GLY A 103 -8.28 -24.48 -12.12
CA GLY A 103 -8.34 -25.89 -12.53
C GLY A 103 -7.72 -26.85 -11.52
N GLY A 104 -7.64 -26.46 -10.25
CA GLY A 104 -7.07 -27.24 -9.15
C GLY A 104 -5.57 -27.05 -8.93
N ILE A 105 -4.91 -26.18 -9.72
CA ILE A 105 -3.44 -25.97 -9.64
C ILE A 105 -3.04 -25.25 -8.36
N GLY A 106 -3.89 -24.35 -7.87
CA GLY A 106 -3.58 -23.61 -6.66
C GLY A 106 -4.71 -22.72 -6.17
N ASN A 107 -4.58 -22.31 -4.93
CA ASN A 107 -5.48 -21.38 -4.26
C ASN A 107 -4.66 -20.30 -3.56
N TYR A 108 -5.34 -19.22 -3.21
CA TYR A 108 -4.76 -18.15 -2.42
C TYR A 108 -5.82 -17.51 -1.53
N ASN A 109 -5.44 -17.25 -0.30
CA ASN A 109 -6.20 -16.54 0.72
C ASN A 109 -5.23 -16.18 1.85
N LYS A 110 -5.74 -15.51 2.88
CA LYS A 110 -5.01 -15.15 4.09
C LYS A 110 -4.27 -16.32 4.74
N ASP A 111 -4.88 -17.50 4.80
CA ASP A 111 -4.30 -18.67 5.48
C ASP A 111 -3.13 -19.25 4.68
N VAL A 112 -3.30 -19.36 3.35
CA VAL A 112 -2.23 -19.76 2.42
C VAL A 112 -1.07 -18.77 2.48
N PHE A 113 -1.34 -17.47 2.62
CA PHE A 113 -0.27 -16.48 2.82
C PHE A 113 0.51 -16.75 4.12
N CYS A 114 -0.17 -17.01 5.25
CA CYS A 114 0.49 -17.37 6.50
C CYS A 114 1.37 -18.62 6.34
N GLU A 115 0.84 -19.67 5.71
CA GLU A 115 1.59 -20.92 5.47
C GLU A 115 2.84 -20.66 4.62
N ARG A 116 2.71 -19.86 3.55
CA ARG A 116 3.85 -19.48 2.70
C ARG A 116 4.88 -18.66 3.45
N LEU A 117 4.45 -17.75 4.32
CA LEU A 117 5.33 -16.91 5.12
C LEU A 117 6.09 -17.74 6.16
N GLU A 118 5.42 -18.68 6.83
CA GLU A 118 6.05 -19.62 7.76
C GLU A 118 7.04 -20.53 7.04
N ASN A 119 6.67 -21.08 5.88
CA ASN A 119 7.58 -21.88 5.05
C ASN A 119 8.82 -21.07 4.62
N PHE A 120 8.63 -19.80 4.24
CA PHE A 120 9.72 -18.88 3.97
C PHE A 120 10.66 -18.73 5.18
N GLN A 121 10.12 -18.43 6.37
CA GLN A 121 10.92 -18.28 7.60
C GLN A 121 11.71 -19.55 7.94
N ASN A 122 11.06 -20.71 7.84
CA ASN A 122 11.70 -22.01 8.07
C ASN A 122 12.82 -22.29 7.06
N ASN A 123 12.63 -21.96 5.79
CA ASN A 123 13.65 -22.16 4.76
C ASN A 123 14.80 -21.16 4.91
N MET A 124 14.56 -19.92 5.36
CA MET A 124 15.63 -18.99 5.69
C MET A 124 16.56 -19.56 6.76
N VAL A 125 16.01 -20.13 7.85
CA VAL A 125 16.83 -20.78 8.89
C VAL A 125 17.62 -21.95 8.32
N LYS A 126 17.02 -22.77 7.46
CA LYS A 126 17.72 -23.88 6.80
C LYS A 126 18.87 -23.40 5.92
N ILE A 127 18.65 -22.38 5.08
CA ILE A 127 19.68 -21.79 4.22
C ILE A 127 20.85 -21.30 5.08
N LEU A 128 20.57 -20.50 6.12
CA LEU A 128 21.60 -19.97 7.01
C LEU A 128 22.33 -21.05 7.82
N LYS A 129 21.66 -22.18 8.11
CA LYS A 129 22.28 -23.30 8.83
C LYS A 129 23.28 -24.07 7.98
N TYR A 130 23.02 -24.21 6.68
CA TYR A 130 23.84 -25.01 5.77
C TYR A 130 24.80 -24.18 4.92
N HIS A 131 24.60 -22.87 4.82
CA HIS A 131 25.53 -21.98 4.15
C HIS A 131 26.76 -21.74 5.03
N PRO A 132 27.99 -22.03 4.54
CA PRO A 132 29.18 -22.03 5.37
C PRO A 132 29.71 -20.62 5.69
N ASN A 133 29.45 -19.64 4.81
CA ASN A 133 29.96 -18.28 4.95
C ASN A 133 29.21 -17.52 6.05
N PRO A 134 29.91 -16.62 6.77
CA PRO A 134 29.22 -15.63 7.59
C PRO A 134 28.34 -14.73 6.70
N MET A 135 27.17 -14.39 7.22
CA MET A 135 26.25 -13.43 6.59
C MET A 135 25.84 -12.40 7.62
N SER A 136 26.58 -11.30 7.71
CA SER A 136 26.34 -10.28 8.74
C SER A 136 25.19 -9.33 8.39
N VAL A 137 25.01 -9.02 7.10
CA VAL A 137 24.02 -8.06 6.59
C VAL A 137 22.96 -8.74 5.73
N LEU A 138 21.70 -8.43 6.00
CA LEU A 138 20.57 -8.75 5.15
C LEU A 138 19.97 -7.47 4.57
N TYR A 139 19.70 -7.42 3.28
CA TYR A 139 18.85 -6.41 2.64
C TYR A 139 17.47 -7.01 2.36
N VAL A 140 16.40 -6.29 2.72
CA VAL A 140 15.02 -6.65 2.43
C VAL A 140 14.42 -5.53 1.62
N ASP A 141 14.15 -5.81 0.35
CA ASP A 141 13.58 -4.85 -0.58
C ASP A 141 12.13 -5.23 -0.86
N PHE A 142 11.17 -4.40 -0.43
CA PHE A 142 9.77 -4.57 -0.87
C PHE A 142 9.52 -3.81 -2.18
N LEU A 143 9.16 -4.54 -3.22
CA LEU A 143 9.01 -4.05 -4.58
C LEU A 143 7.57 -3.61 -4.93
N GLY A 144 6.64 -3.68 -3.97
CA GLY A 144 5.27 -3.18 -4.11
C GLY A 144 4.22 -4.27 -3.95
N ASP A 145 2.96 -3.88 -4.16
CA ASP A 145 1.78 -4.76 -4.21
C ASP A 145 1.65 -5.73 -3.04
N ILE A 146 1.86 -5.18 -1.85
CA ILE A 146 1.77 -5.92 -0.59
C ILE A 146 0.34 -6.30 -0.22
N ILE A 147 -0.61 -5.38 -0.42
CA ILE A 147 -2.05 -5.62 -0.22
C ILE A 147 -2.74 -5.70 -1.57
N GLU A 148 -3.87 -6.38 -1.64
CA GLU A 148 -4.67 -6.48 -2.86
C GLU A 148 -5.49 -5.20 -3.14
N GLY A 149 -5.95 -4.54 -2.08
CA GLY A 149 -6.89 -3.43 -2.17
C GLY A 149 -8.33 -3.89 -2.44
N SER A 150 -9.17 -2.98 -2.93
CA SER A 150 -10.58 -3.26 -3.24
C SER A 150 -11.17 -2.48 -4.42
N THR A 151 -10.37 -1.60 -5.04
CA THR A 151 -10.82 -0.66 -6.09
C THR A 151 -9.97 -0.71 -7.36
N ILE A 152 -9.18 -1.76 -7.55
CA ILE A 152 -8.24 -1.93 -8.67
C ILE A 152 -9.00 -2.30 -9.95
N PHE A 153 -9.98 -3.19 -9.86
CA PHE A 153 -10.82 -3.58 -11.00
C PHE A 153 -12.27 -3.87 -10.59
N LYS A 154 -13.17 -3.87 -11.58
CA LYS A 154 -14.61 -4.07 -11.36
C LYS A 154 -14.88 -5.50 -10.90
N GLY A 155 -15.54 -5.65 -9.75
CA GLY A 155 -15.90 -6.96 -9.19
C GLY A 155 -14.88 -7.54 -8.20
N GLN A 156 -13.76 -6.85 -7.96
CA GLN A 156 -12.69 -7.27 -7.04
C GLN A 156 -13.19 -7.60 -5.63
N LEU A 157 -14.26 -6.96 -5.15
CA LEU A 157 -14.88 -7.28 -3.85
C LEU A 157 -15.30 -8.75 -3.70
N ARG A 158 -15.50 -9.50 -4.80
CA ARG A 158 -15.81 -10.94 -4.78
C ARG A 158 -14.57 -11.83 -4.77
N GLN A 159 -13.40 -11.25 -4.98
CA GLN A 159 -12.09 -11.88 -5.09
C GLN A 159 -11.16 -11.40 -3.97
N ILE A 160 -11.73 -10.90 -2.88
CA ILE A 160 -11.01 -10.58 -1.66
C ILE A 160 -11.62 -11.29 -0.46
N ASP A 161 -10.80 -11.65 0.53
CA ASP A 161 -11.21 -12.28 1.79
C ASP A 161 -11.10 -11.36 3.00
N MET A 162 -10.55 -10.16 2.80
CA MET A 162 -10.38 -9.11 3.80
C MET A 162 -10.74 -7.76 3.20
N ASN A 163 -11.36 -6.88 3.98
CA ASN A 163 -11.53 -5.49 3.56
C ASN A 163 -10.17 -4.74 3.59
N THR A 164 -10.06 -3.60 2.90
CA THR A 164 -8.77 -2.89 2.78
C THR A 164 -8.12 -2.53 4.12
N VAL A 165 -8.91 -2.18 5.14
CA VAL A 165 -8.37 -1.83 6.46
C VAL A 165 -7.79 -3.07 7.14
N GLU A 166 -8.49 -4.21 7.07
CA GLU A 166 -8.01 -5.50 7.57
C GLU A 166 -6.72 -5.93 6.86
N GLN A 167 -6.66 -5.79 5.53
CA GLN A 167 -5.46 -6.11 4.74
C GLN A 167 -4.26 -5.31 5.23
N VAL A 168 -4.42 -3.99 5.47
CA VAL A 168 -3.33 -3.12 5.94
C VAL A 168 -2.87 -3.52 7.34
N LEU A 169 -3.79 -3.72 8.28
CA LEU A 169 -3.46 -4.08 9.66
C LEU A 169 -2.75 -5.44 9.70
N PHE A 170 -3.29 -6.43 9.00
CA PHE A 170 -2.74 -7.77 8.93
C PHE A 170 -1.38 -7.79 8.22
N ALA A 171 -1.21 -7.07 7.11
CA ALA A 171 0.08 -6.95 6.44
C ALA A 171 1.13 -6.30 7.34
N SER A 172 0.76 -5.22 8.05
CA SER A 172 1.66 -4.51 8.97
C SER A 172 2.14 -5.44 10.08
N GLU A 173 1.22 -6.17 10.70
CA GLU A 173 1.53 -7.18 11.72
C GLU A 173 2.50 -8.25 11.17
N LYS A 174 2.15 -8.90 10.06
CA LYS A 174 2.94 -10.01 9.51
C LYS A 174 4.32 -9.59 9.02
N ILE A 175 4.43 -8.40 8.42
CA ILE A 175 5.71 -7.84 8.00
C ILE A 175 6.57 -7.49 9.22
N ALA A 176 6.00 -6.82 10.23
CA ALA A 176 6.73 -6.50 11.46
C ALA A 176 7.25 -7.77 12.15
N HIS A 177 6.41 -8.80 12.29
CA HIS A 177 6.82 -10.09 12.84
C HIS A 177 7.93 -10.76 12.02
N THR A 178 7.84 -10.71 10.69
CA THR A 178 8.85 -11.32 9.82
C THR A 178 10.18 -10.58 9.90
N LEU A 179 10.18 -9.26 9.97
CA LEU A 179 11.40 -8.47 10.10
C LEU A 179 12.03 -8.61 11.47
N ASN A 180 11.21 -8.69 12.52
CA ASN A 180 11.66 -9.03 13.87
C ASN A 180 12.29 -10.42 13.91
N PHE A 181 11.69 -11.41 13.25
CA PHE A 181 12.29 -12.72 13.07
C PHE A 181 13.63 -12.65 12.33
N LEU A 182 13.70 -11.95 11.20
CA LEU A 182 14.93 -11.77 10.43
C LEU A 182 16.01 -11.02 11.24
N SER A 183 15.64 -10.07 12.10
CA SER A 183 16.60 -9.39 12.99
C SER A 183 17.20 -10.31 14.04
N THR A 184 16.54 -11.41 14.41
CA THR A 184 17.16 -12.45 15.26
C THR A 184 18.24 -13.24 14.53
N LEU A 185 18.16 -13.31 13.20
CA LEU A 185 19.06 -14.11 12.35
C LEU A 185 20.27 -13.32 11.85
N PHE A 186 20.13 -12.01 11.64
CA PHE A 186 21.15 -11.15 11.05
C PHE A 186 21.70 -10.11 12.04
N GLY A 187 22.98 -9.76 11.90
CA GLY A 187 23.59 -8.69 12.72
C GLY A 187 23.00 -7.33 12.33
N LYS A 188 22.87 -7.08 11.03
CA LYS A 188 22.27 -5.88 10.44
C LYS A 188 21.23 -6.27 9.41
N VAL A 189 20.09 -5.56 9.43
CA VAL A 189 19.01 -5.69 8.41
C VAL A 189 18.80 -4.33 7.73
N VAL A 190 19.13 -4.24 6.46
CA VAL A 190 18.73 -3.30 5.41
C VAL A 190 17.24 -3.33 5.07
N VAL A 191 16.40 -2.30 5.23
CA VAL A 191 15.07 -2.36 4.60
C VAL A 191 14.84 -1.19 3.65
N ASN A 192 14.53 -1.51 2.41
CA ASN A 192 14.09 -0.57 1.39
C ASN A 192 12.69 -0.97 0.92
N ALA A 193 11.89 -0.02 0.48
CA ALA A 193 10.69 -0.37 -0.24
C ALA A 193 10.12 0.74 -1.12
N ILE A 194 9.41 0.29 -2.14
CA ILE A 194 8.70 1.10 -3.13
C ILE A 194 7.20 0.77 -3.11
N VAL A 195 6.40 1.69 -3.62
CA VAL A 195 4.94 1.59 -3.59
C VAL A 195 4.42 1.00 -4.90
N GLY A 196 3.67 -0.09 -4.80
CA GLY A 196 2.98 -0.70 -5.94
C GLY A 196 1.70 0.03 -6.38
N ASN A 197 0.96 -0.52 -7.33
CA ASN A 197 -0.31 0.05 -7.81
C ASN A 197 -1.53 -0.43 -6.99
N HIS A 198 -1.49 -1.61 -6.38
CA HIS A 198 -2.60 -2.17 -5.60
C HIS A 198 -2.86 -1.41 -4.29
N GLY A 199 -1.82 -0.78 -3.73
CA GLY A 199 -1.93 0.07 -2.54
C GLY A 199 -2.49 1.48 -2.79
N ARG A 200 -2.87 1.83 -4.03
CA ARG A 200 -3.31 3.19 -4.40
C ARG A 200 -4.83 3.30 -4.34
N VAL A 201 -5.34 4.30 -3.60
CA VAL A 201 -6.76 4.67 -3.65
C VAL A 201 -6.91 5.80 -4.68
N GLU A 202 -7.39 5.45 -5.88
CA GLU A 202 -7.64 6.31 -7.05
C GLU A 202 -6.42 6.85 -7.84
N LYS A 203 -6.69 7.38 -9.06
CA LYS A 203 -5.76 7.93 -10.08
C LYS A 203 -4.87 9.09 -9.63
N LYS A 204 -5.03 9.58 -8.39
CA LYS A 204 -4.22 10.64 -7.80
C LYS A 204 -3.72 10.17 -6.46
N GLU A 205 -2.49 10.56 -6.17
CA GLU A 205 -1.63 10.26 -5.01
C GLU A 205 -2.29 10.54 -3.64
N LEU A 206 -3.42 9.90 -3.33
CA LEU A 206 -3.70 9.44 -1.98
C LEU A 206 -2.89 8.16 -1.81
N ILE A 207 -1.56 8.36 -1.87
CA ILE A 207 -0.57 7.39 -1.44
C ILE A 207 -0.90 7.20 0.03
N LEU A 208 -1.63 6.13 0.28
CA LEU A 208 -1.70 5.48 1.56
C LEU A 208 -0.22 5.20 1.90
N ARG A 209 0.40 6.15 2.60
CA ARG A 209 1.78 6.24 3.12
C ARG A 209 2.15 5.07 4.04
N TRP A 210 1.42 3.96 4.00
CA TRP A 210 1.48 2.86 4.96
C TRP A 210 2.69 1.97 4.73
N ILE A 211 3.10 1.75 3.48
CA ILE A 211 4.42 1.15 3.20
C ILE A 211 5.53 2.07 3.71
N THR A 212 5.43 3.40 3.52
CA THR A 212 6.39 4.35 4.10
C THR A 212 6.36 4.36 5.64
N LEU A 213 5.21 4.16 6.26
CA LEU A 213 5.03 4.00 7.72
C LEU A 213 5.61 2.67 8.23
N ILE A 214 5.44 1.57 7.49
CA ILE A 214 6.07 0.28 7.78
C ILE A 214 7.59 0.41 7.62
N ILE A 215 8.09 0.99 6.51
CA ILE A 215 9.52 1.29 6.31
C ILE A 215 10.07 2.24 7.38
N TRP A 216 9.32 3.28 7.76
CA TRP A 216 9.73 4.24 8.80
C TRP A 216 9.73 3.58 10.18
N PHE A 217 8.73 2.75 10.49
CA PHE A 217 8.72 1.85 11.64
C PHE A 217 10.01 1.01 11.65
N ILE A 218 10.43 0.46 10.52
CA ILE A 218 11.63 -0.38 10.47
C ILE A 218 12.95 0.42 10.57
N ASN A 219 13.01 1.62 9.98
CA ASN A 219 14.19 2.48 10.00
C ASN A 219 14.41 3.18 11.35
N THR A 220 13.34 3.48 12.11
CA THR A 220 13.44 4.00 13.49
C THR A 220 13.88 2.94 14.50
N TRP A 221 13.71 1.65 14.19
CA TRP A 221 14.24 0.54 14.98
C TRP A 221 15.73 0.29 14.75
N LYS A 222 16.36 0.99 13.79
CA LYS A 222 17.76 0.83 13.38
C LYS A 222 18.52 2.13 13.47
N THR A 223 18.63 2.65 14.68
CA THR A 223 19.73 3.54 15.03
C THR A 223 20.48 2.86 16.18
N ASP A 224 21.46 2.05 15.78
CA ASP A 224 22.87 2.14 16.18
C ASP A 224 23.74 1.48 15.09
#